data_AF-A0A2K3LDH4-F1
#
_entry.id   AF-A0A2K3LDH4-F1
#
_cell.length_a   1.000
_cell.length_b   1.000
_cell.length_c   1.000
_cell.angle_alpha   90.00
_cell.angle_beta   90.00
_cell.angle_gamma   90.00
#
_symmetry.space_group_name_H-M   'P 1'
#
loop_
_entity.id
_entity.type
_entity.pdbx_description
1 polymer ?
#
loop_
_entity_poly.entity_id
_entity_poly.type
_entity_poly.pdbx_seq_one_letter_code
_entity_poly.pdbx_strand_id
1 'polypeptide(L)'
;ENEGKESCLLAFKQCDIMNNILAIAGNINYFDIRKTCDGPLCYDFSKMHTFLNQKKVRDALGVGDLEFFICSDKVYDAMKEDWMRNLEADIPALLEDGIKVLVYAGEFDLACNWLGISNWVHAMEWSGQNQFVASKSVQFLVDGRKAGLLKSYGPLSFLKVNGAGHMVPMDQPKAALQMLVNWMQGTLNETTFNVSLS
;
A
#
# COMPACT_ATOMS: atom_id res chain seq x y z
N GLU A 1 21.35 23.34 -2.59
CA GLU A 1 20.58 22.22 -3.19
C GLU A 1 21.28 20.86 -3.11
N ASN A 2 22.62 20.75 -3.16
CA ASN A 2 23.31 19.44 -3.12
C ASN A 2 23.34 18.75 -1.74
N GLU A 3 23.35 19.52 -0.64
CA GLU A 3 23.44 18.95 0.73
C GLU A 3 22.21 18.11 1.11
N GLY A 4 21.03 18.46 0.62
CA GLY A 4 19.80 17.70 0.91
C GLY A 4 19.76 16.34 0.21
N LYS A 5 20.29 16.27 -1.02
CA LYS A 5 20.37 15.03 -1.81
C LYS A 5 21.34 14.03 -1.20
N GLU A 6 22.52 14.49 -0.81
CA GLU A 6 23.53 13.67 -0.14
C GLU A 6 22.99 13.12 1.19
N SER A 7 22.30 13.97 1.97
CA SER A 7 21.68 13.56 3.23
C SER A 7 20.64 12.45 3.04
N CYS A 8 19.79 12.53 2.01
CA CYS A 8 18.79 11.51 1.72
C CYS A 8 19.43 10.16 1.33
N LEU A 9 20.49 10.19 0.50
CA LEU A 9 21.22 8.98 0.13
C LEU A 9 21.95 8.33 1.31
N LEU A 10 22.52 9.15 2.19
CA LEU A 10 23.14 8.65 3.43
C LEU A 10 22.11 7.99 4.33
N ALA A 11 20.96 8.64 4.53
CA ALA A 11 19.85 8.07 5.30
C ALA A 11 19.35 6.75 4.67
N PHE A 12 19.21 6.69 3.35
CA PHE A 12 18.80 5.46 2.64
C PHE A 12 19.74 4.29 2.93
N LYS A 13 21.05 4.53 2.90
CA LYS A 13 22.06 3.51 3.21
C LYS A 13 22.07 3.12 4.69
N GLN A 14 21.85 4.08 5.59
CA GLN A 14 21.91 3.85 7.03
C GLN A 14 20.66 3.13 7.56
N CYS A 15 19.49 3.44 7.00
CA CYS A 15 18.20 2.89 7.42
C CYS A 15 17.85 1.57 6.70
N ASP A 16 18.86 0.73 6.43
CA ASP A 16 18.69 -0.57 5.80
C ASP A 16 18.25 -1.66 6.81
N ILE A 17 17.15 -1.39 7.52
CA ILE A 17 16.64 -2.29 8.54
C ILE A 17 16.06 -3.58 7.94
N MET A 18 15.52 -3.50 6.73
CA MET A 18 14.90 -4.63 6.05
C MET A 18 15.91 -5.73 5.74
N ASN A 19 17.10 -5.40 5.23
CA ASN A 19 18.13 -6.41 4.97
C ASN A 19 18.60 -7.08 6.26
N ASN A 20 18.70 -6.34 7.37
CA ASN A 20 19.03 -6.92 8.67
C ASN A 20 17.95 -7.89 9.18
N ILE A 21 16.67 -7.54 9.02
CA ILE A 21 15.55 -8.42 9.38
C ILE A 21 15.58 -9.70 8.54
N LEU A 22 15.75 -9.58 7.23
CA LEU A 22 15.74 -10.71 6.30
C LEU A 22 16.95 -11.64 6.49
N ALA A 23 18.10 -11.09 6.88
CA ALA A 23 19.28 -11.90 7.24
C ALA A 23 19.01 -12.84 8.43
N ILE A 24 18.11 -12.46 9.35
CA ILE A 24 17.72 -13.29 10.50
C ILE A 24 16.54 -14.20 10.16
N ALA A 25 15.52 -13.66 9.48
CA ALA A 25 14.28 -14.37 9.19
C ALA A 25 14.42 -15.47 8.12
N GLY A 26 15.47 -15.43 7.31
CA GLY A 26 15.71 -16.40 6.24
C GLY A 26 14.83 -16.15 5.02
N ASN A 27 14.37 -17.22 4.35
CA ASN A 27 13.66 -17.13 3.08
C ASN A 27 12.16 -16.76 3.21
N ILE A 28 11.87 -15.74 3.99
CA ILE A 28 10.51 -15.22 4.18
C ILE A 28 10.15 -14.25 3.04
N ASN A 29 8.90 -14.28 2.58
CA ASN A 29 8.39 -13.27 1.67
C ASN A 29 8.13 -11.97 2.44
N TYR A 30 8.90 -10.92 2.19
CA TYR A 30 8.76 -9.64 2.88
C TYR A 30 7.50 -8.86 2.49
N PHE A 31 6.77 -9.32 1.47
CA PHE A 31 5.43 -8.82 1.12
C PHE A 31 4.30 -9.63 1.76
N ASP A 32 4.57 -10.81 2.31
CA ASP A 32 3.62 -11.62 3.06
C ASP A 32 4.36 -12.61 3.96
N ILE A 33 4.47 -12.29 5.25
CA ILE A 33 5.28 -13.06 6.21
C ILE A 33 4.79 -14.51 6.43
N ARG A 34 3.64 -14.89 5.86
CA ARG A 34 3.12 -16.26 5.91
C ARG A 34 3.67 -17.14 4.78
N LYS A 35 4.32 -16.54 3.78
CA LYS A 35 4.82 -17.20 2.56
C LYS A 35 6.35 -17.22 2.55
N THR A 36 6.91 -18.14 1.78
CA THR A 36 8.34 -18.12 1.42
C THR A 36 8.57 -17.20 0.22
N CYS A 37 9.74 -16.57 0.15
CA CYS A 37 10.09 -15.77 -1.03
C CYS A 37 10.36 -16.69 -2.23
N ASP A 38 9.67 -16.46 -3.33
CA ASP A 38 9.83 -17.18 -4.61
C ASP A 38 10.16 -16.19 -5.74
N GLY A 39 11.40 -16.24 -6.25
CA GLY A 39 11.88 -15.35 -7.30
C GLY A 39 12.24 -13.91 -6.85
N PRO A 40 12.66 -13.03 -7.79
CA PRO A 40 13.24 -11.72 -7.48
C PRO A 40 12.33 -10.73 -6.74
N LEU A 41 11.01 -10.86 -6.88
CA LEU A 41 10.00 -10.03 -6.20
C LEU A 41 9.19 -10.85 -5.19
N CYS A 42 9.71 -11.99 -4.75
CA CYS A 42 9.05 -12.96 -3.89
C CYS A 42 7.70 -13.51 -4.40
N TYR A 43 7.37 -13.27 -5.67
CA TYR A 43 6.24 -13.84 -6.39
C TYR A 43 6.68 -14.26 -7.80
N ASP A 44 6.11 -15.37 -8.30
CA ASP A 44 6.29 -15.79 -9.69
C ASP A 44 5.40 -14.97 -10.64
N PHE A 45 6.04 -14.07 -11.38
CA PHE A 45 5.42 -13.27 -12.44
C PHE A 45 5.78 -13.74 -13.85
N SER A 46 6.41 -14.91 -14.01
CA SER A 46 6.88 -15.43 -15.31
C SER A 46 5.75 -15.52 -16.34
N LYS A 47 4.55 -15.92 -15.93
CA LYS A 47 3.37 -16.01 -16.80
C LYS A 47 2.93 -14.65 -17.32
N MET A 48 2.92 -13.63 -16.45
CA MET A 48 2.58 -12.26 -16.83
C MET A 48 3.62 -11.70 -17.80
N HIS A 49 4.91 -11.85 -17.47
CA HIS A 49 6.01 -11.44 -18.33
C HIS A 49 5.93 -12.10 -19.72
N THR A 50 5.70 -13.41 -19.76
CA THR A 50 5.57 -14.18 -21.00
C THR A 50 4.37 -13.71 -21.82
N PHE A 51 3.21 -13.53 -21.19
CA PHE A 51 1.99 -13.09 -21.85
C PHE A 51 2.12 -11.70 -22.47
N LEU A 52 2.60 -10.72 -21.70
CA LEU A 52 2.73 -9.33 -22.17
C LEU A 52 3.78 -9.17 -23.27
N ASN A 53 4.76 -10.07 -23.34
CA ASN A 53 5.77 -10.09 -24.40
C ASN A 53 5.38 -10.89 -25.65
N GLN A 54 4.20 -11.52 -25.70
CA GLN A 54 3.73 -12.15 -26.94
C GLN A 54 3.49 -11.07 -28.00
N LYS A 55 3.98 -11.30 -29.23
CA LYS A 55 3.79 -10.36 -30.35
C LYS A 55 2.32 -9.96 -30.52
N LYS A 56 1.39 -10.93 -30.48
CA LYS A 56 -0.05 -10.67 -30.59
C LYS A 56 -0.57 -9.72 -29.50
N VAL A 57 -0.07 -9.85 -28.26
CA VAL A 57 -0.47 -9.00 -27.14
C VAL A 57 0.13 -7.61 -27.30
N ARG A 58 1.42 -7.50 -27.67
CA ARG A 58 2.06 -6.21 -27.96
C ARG A 58 1.41 -5.47 -29.12
N ASP A 59 1.09 -6.18 -30.20
CA ASP A 59 0.38 -5.65 -31.36
C ASP A 59 -1.00 -5.11 -30.94
N ALA A 60 -1.74 -5.85 -30.11
CA ALA A 60 -3.06 -5.44 -29.62
C ALA A 60 -3.02 -4.23 -28.68
N LEU A 61 -1.96 -4.11 -27.86
CA LEU A 61 -1.72 -2.96 -26.98
C LEU A 61 -1.11 -1.75 -27.71
N GLY A 62 -0.62 -1.93 -28.94
CA GLY A 62 0.00 -0.85 -29.72
C GLY A 62 1.38 -0.39 -29.23
N VAL A 63 2.13 -1.27 -28.54
CA VAL A 63 3.43 -0.93 -27.93
C VAL A 63 4.64 -1.22 -28.83
N GLY A 64 4.40 -1.74 -30.04
CA GLY A 64 5.45 -2.10 -30.99
C GLY A 64 6.37 -3.21 -30.44
N ASP A 65 7.68 -2.99 -30.57
CA ASP A 65 8.72 -3.93 -30.15
C ASP A 65 9.25 -3.70 -28.73
N LEU A 66 8.58 -2.84 -27.95
CA LEU A 66 8.96 -2.62 -26.55
C LEU A 66 8.80 -3.91 -25.74
N GLU A 67 9.90 -4.33 -25.11
CA GLU A 67 9.89 -5.45 -24.18
C GLU A 67 9.30 -5.03 -22.84
N PHE A 68 8.38 -5.82 -22.32
CA PHE A 68 7.79 -5.62 -21.01
C PHE A 68 8.69 -6.20 -19.92
N PHE A 69 9.01 -5.37 -18.93
CA PHE A 69 9.61 -5.77 -17.66
C PHE A 69 8.72 -5.31 -16.51
N ILE A 70 8.71 -6.07 -15.40
CA ILE A 70 7.84 -5.77 -14.24
C ILE A 70 8.34 -4.53 -13.51
N CYS A 71 9.65 -4.42 -13.32
CA CYS A 71 10.33 -3.31 -12.67
C CYS A 71 11.59 -2.95 -13.48
N SER A 72 12.02 -1.69 -13.40
CA SER A 72 13.25 -1.21 -14.04
C SER A 72 14.27 -0.79 -12.98
N ASP A 73 15.37 -1.54 -12.88
CA ASP A 73 16.48 -1.22 -11.96
C ASP A 73 17.09 0.16 -12.26
N LYS A 74 17.13 0.55 -13.53
CA LYS A 74 17.61 1.87 -13.95
C LYS A 74 16.77 3.00 -13.35
N VAL A 75 15.44 2.85 -13.35
CA VAL A 75 14.53 3.85 -12.76
C VAL A 75 14.66 3.82 -11.24
N TYR A 76 14.71 2.63 -10.65
CA TYR A 76 14.93 2.47 -9.21
C TYR A 76 16.21 3.19 -8.74
N ASP A 77 17.32 2.97 -9.42
CA ASP A 77 18.61 3.61 -9.11
C ASP A 77 18.56 5.13 -9.26
N ALA A 78 17.86 5.63 -10.28
CA ALA A 78 17.69 7.07 -10.51
C ALA A 78 16.85 7.76 -9.42
N MET A 79 15.98 7.01 -8.73
CA MET A 79 15.06 7.53 -7.71
C MET A 79 15.52 7.28 -6.26
N LYS A 80 16.74 6.76 -6.05
CA LYS A 80 17.26 6.49 -4.68
C LYS A 80 17.29 7.72 -3.78
N GLU A 81 17.52 8.91 -4.33
CA GLU A 81 17.51 10.18 -3.59
C GLU A 81 16.12 10.52 -3.01
N ASP A 82 15.04 9.96 -3.57
CA ASP A 82 13.67 10.30 -3.19
C ASP A 82 13.12 9.43 -2.06
N TRP A 83 13.74 8.28 -1.79
CA TRP A 83 13.28 7.31 -0.78
C TRP A 83 13.11 7.89 0.62
N MET A 84 14.02 8.78 1.02
CA MET A 84 14.08 9.35 2.38
C MET A 84 13.52 10.77 2.46
N ARG A 85 12.85 11.24 1.41
CA ARG A 85 12.12 12.51 1.47
C ARG A 85 10.88 12.35 2.34
N ASN A 86 10.62 13.34 3.19
CA ASN A 86 9.40 13.39 3.98
C ASN A 86 8.22 13.86 3.13
N LEU A 87 7.55 12.93 2.45
CA LEU A 87 6.35 13.19 1.64
C LEU A 87 5.05 13.18 2.44
N GLU A 88 5.06 12.61 3.66
CA GLU A 88 3.91 12.66 4.57
C GLU A 88 3.51 14.10 4.89
N ALA A 89 4.48 15.00 4.98
CA ALA A 89 4.28 16.41 5.31
C ALA A 89 3.32 17.16 4.36
N ASP A 90 3.07 16.63 3.16
CA ASP A 90 2.16 17.23 2.18
C ASP A 90 0.69 16.81 2.41
N ILE A 91 0.43 15.71 3.13
CA ILE A 91 -0.91 15.16 3.35
C ILE A 91 -1.81 16.09 4.19
N PRO A 92 -1.35 16.73 5.29
CA PRO A 92 -2.18 17.62 6.09
C PRO A 92 -2.87 18.72 5.28
N ALA A 93 -2.17 19.36 4.35
CA ALA A 93 -2.75 20.41 3.50
C ALA A 93 -3.93 19.88 2.67
N LEU A 94 -3.84 18.64 2.15
CA LEU A 94 -4.93 18.00 1.42
C LEU A 94 -6.15 17.75 2.34
N LEU A 95 -5.92 17.35 3.59
CA LEU A 95 -6.99 17.13 4.56
C LEU A 95 -7.69 18.44 4.93
N GLU A 96 -6.94 19.54 5.12
CA GLU A 96 -7.51 20.86 5.41
C GLU A 96 -8.36 21.39 4.25
N ASP A 97 -7.97 21.08 3.00
CA ASP A 97 -8.76 21.38 1.81
C ASP A 97 -9.99 20.46 1.63
N GLY A 98 -10.23 19.54 2.56
CA GLY A 98 -11.36 18.62 2.56
C GLY A 98 -11.21 17.45 1.57
N ILE A 99 -10.00 17.23 1.02
CA ILE A 99 -9.72 16.09 0.16
C ILE A 99 -9.72 14.83 1.01
N LYS A 100 -10.58 13.88 0.66
CA LYS A 100 -10.69 12.61 1.38
C LYS A 100 -9.47 11.74 1.08
N VAL A 101 -8.83 11.22 2.13
CA VAL A 101 -7.67 10.33 2.04
C VAL A 101 -7.97 9.00 2.72
N LEU A 102 -7.81 7.91 1.96
CA LEU A 102 -7.86 6.54 2.48
C LEU A 102 -6.45 5.96 2.46
N VAL A 103 -5.94 5.62 3.64
CA VAL A 103 -4.73 4.83 3.82
C VAL A 103 -5.15 3.41 4.17
N TYR A 104 -4.67 2.41 3.44
CA TYR A 104 -4.97 1.01 3.74
C TYR A 104 -3.71 0.15 3.69
N ALA A 105 -3.66 -0.89 4.53
CA ALA A 105 -2.50 -1.77 4.65
C ALA A 105 -2.93 -3.21 4.92
N GLY A 106 -2.21 -4.17 4.34
CA GLY A 106 -2.38 -5.59 4.62
C GLY A 106 -1.80 -5.97 5.98
N GLU A 107 -2.51 -6.84 6.71
CA GLU A 107 -2.12 -7.32 8.03
C GLU A 107 -0.75 -8.05 8.07
N PHE A 108 -0.35 -8.70 6.98
CA PHE A 108 0.83 -9.57 6.91
C PHE A 108 1.96 -9.01 6.03
N ASP A 109 1.86 -7.75 5.59
CA ASP A 109 2.96 -7.07 4.89
C ASP A 109 4.06 -6.68 5.89
N LEU A 110 5.32 -6.98 5.57
CA LEU A 110 6.48 -6.51 6.34
C LEU A 110 7.06 -5.22 5.73
N ALA A 111 7.15 -5.15 4.40
CA ALA A 111 7.76 -4.05 3.66
C ALA A 111 7.10 -2.71 3.97
N CYS A 112 5.77 -2.67 3.93
CA CYS A 112 4.95 -1.51 4.26
C CYS A 112 3.94 -1.90 5.36
N ASN A 113 4.45 -2.40 6.48
CA ASN A 113 3.63 -2.99 7.53
C ASN A 113 2.57 -2.04 8.10
N TRP A 114 1.40 -2.60 8.43
CA TRP A 114 0.26 -1.83 8.91
C TRP A 114 0.53 -1.12 10.25
N LEU A 115 1.47 -1.60 11.07
CA LEU A 115 1.83 -0.96 12.35
C LEU A 115 2.54 0.36 12.10
N GLY A 116 3.57 0.36 11.25
CA GLY A 116 4.30 1.56 10.85
C GLY A 116 3.39 2.56 10.16
N ILE A 117 2.52 2.07 9.26
CA ILE A 117 1.52 2.91 8.59
C ILE A 117 0.55 3.51 9.60
N SER A 118 0.01 2.70 10.50
CA SER A 118 -0.88 3.18 11.57
C SER A 118 -0.19 4.25 12.41
N ASN A 119 1.08 4.05 12.78
CA ASN A 119 1.80 4.98 13.65
C ASN A 119 1.94 6.37 13.03
N TRP A 120 2.38 6.49 11.76
CA TRP A 120 2.49 7.81 11.14
C TRP A 120 1.11 8.44 10.93
N VAL A 121 0.09 7.66 10.52
CA VAL A 121 -1.28 8.20 10.35
C VAL A 121 -1.84 8.76 11.67
N HIS A 122 -1.50 8.18 12.82
CA HIS A 122 -1.92 8.70 14.12
C HIS A 122 -1.07 9.90 14.58
N ALA A 123 0.20 9.94 14.20
CA ALA A 123 1.13 11.02 14.56
C ALA A 123 1.01 12.26 13.67
N MET A 124 0.49 12.11 12.45
CA MET A 124 0.32 13.17 11.47
C MET A 124 -0.48 14.34 12.06
N GLU A 125 0.11 15.54 12.02
CA GLU A 125 -0.48 16.76 12.57
C GLU A 125 -1.44 17.39 11.55
N TRP A 126 -2.70 17.53 11.94
CA TRP A 126 -3.75 18.22 11.19
C TRP A 126 -4.90 18.59 12.13
N SER A 127 -5.82 19.46 11.71
CA SER A 127 -6.87 20.04 12.56
C SER A 127 -7.79 19.00 13.23
N GLY A 128 -7.91 17.81 12.63
CA GLY A 128 -8.71 16.69 13.14
C GLY A 128 -7.93 15.56 13.81
N GLN A 129 -6.62 15.70 14.05
CA GLN A 129 -5.77 14.63 14.58
C GLN A 129 -6.29 14.08 15.91
N ASN A 130 -6.60 14.95 16.88
CA ASN A 130 -7.05 14.52 18.21
C ASN A 130 -8.33 13.69 18.15
N GLN A 131 -9.26 14.07 17.28
CA GLN A 131 -10.52 13.39 17.10
C GLN A 131 -10.34 12.10 16.29
N PHE A 132 -9.42 12.07 15.32
CA PHE A 132 -9.00 10.83 14.67
C PHE A 132 -8.45 9.86 15.71
N VAL A 133 -7.48 10.26 16.52
CA VAL A 133 -6.89 9.43 17.58
C VAL A 133 -7.97 8.94 18.56
N ALA A 134 -8.89 9.82 18.97
CA ALA A 134 -9.99 9.47 19.87
C ALA A 134 -11.10 8.61 19.23
N SER A 135 -11.18 8.55 17.90
CA SER A 135 -12.22 7.77 17.19
C SER A 135 -12.10 6.28 17.50
N LYS A 136 -13.22 5.57 17.56
CA LYS A 136 -13.21 4.11 17.75
C LYS A 136 -12.89 3.42 16.43
N SER A 137 -12.06 2.40 16.50
CA SER A 137 -11.90 1.48 15.37
C SER A 137 -13.15 0.59 15.24
N VAL A 138 -13.73 0.55 14.05
CA VAL A 138 -14.92 -0.24 13.71
C VAL A 138 -14.57 -1.40 12.79
N GLN A 139 -15.39 -2.45 12.82
CA GLN A 139 -15.17 -3.60 11.94
C GLN A 139 -15.53 -3.23 10.51
N PHE A 140 -14.61 -3.49 9.57
CA PHE A 140 -14.94 -3.49 8.16
C PHE A 140 -15.48 -4.87 7.79
N LEU A 141 -16.76 -4.93 7.40
CA LEU A 141 -17.47 -6.18 7.12
C LEU A 141 -17.62 -6.40 5.61
N VAL A 142 -17.44 -7.64 5.18
CA VAL A 142 -17.71 -8.10 3.81
C VAL A 142 -18.48 -9.41 3.94
N ASP A 143 -19.69 -9.46 3.39
CA ASP A 143 -20.65 -10.57 3.59
C ASP A 143 -20.89 -10.94 5.06
N GLY A 144 -20.95 -9.94 5.94
CA GLY A 144 -21.14 -10.17 7.38
C GLY A 144 -19.93 -10.77 8.10
N ARG A 145 -18.79 -10.92 7.43
CA ARG A 145 -17.51 -11.36 8.03
C ARG A 145 -16.57 -10.18 8.18
N LYS A 146 -15.81 -10.17 9.28
CA LYS A 146 -14.79 -9.14 9.52
C LYS A 146 -13.63 -9.30 8.53
N ALA A 147 -13.56 -8.38 7.57
CA ALA A 147 -12.52 -8.28 6.56
C ALA A 147 -11.42 -7.27 6.95
N GLY A 148 -11.64 -6.44 7.96
CA GLY A 148 -10.64 -5.48 8.41
C GLY A 148 -11.05 -4.69 9.65
N LEU A 149 -10.25 -3.69 9.95
CA LEU A 149 -10.47 -2.72 11.02
C LEU A 149 -10.29 -1.30 10.46
N LEU A 150 -11.38 -0.55 10.45
CA LEU A 150 -11.47 0.81 9.92
C LEU A 150 -11.43 1.81 11.07
N LYS A 151 -10.69 2.90 10.92
CA LYS A 151 -10.69 4.04 11.83
C LYS A 151 -10.75 5.31 11.00
N SER A 152 -11.71 6.18 11.29
CA SER A 152 -11.96 7.35 10.44
C SER A 152 -12.41 8.53 11.28
N TYR A 153 -11.98 9.73 10.85
CA TYR A 153 -12.50 11.00 11.33
C TYR A 153 -12.32 12.05 10.24
N GLY A 154 -13.37 12.84 9.97
CA GLY A 154 -13.34 13.86 8.92
C GLY A 154 -12.92 13.28 7.56
N PRO A 155 -11.95 13.89 6.86
CA PRO A 155 -11.46 13.44 5.56
C PRO A 155 -10.52 12.22 5.61
N LEU A 156 -10.04 11.81 6.79
CA LEU A 156 -9.02 10.78 6.93
C LEU A 156 -9.62 9.44 7.35
N SER A 157 -9.27 8.38 6.62
CA SER A 157 -9.63 6.99 6.93
C SER A 157 -8.40 6.08 6.88
N PHE A 158 -8.23 5.24 7.89
CA PHE A 158 -7.22 4.17 7.93
C PHE A 158 -7.89 2.80 8.00
N LEU A 159 -7.53 1.89 7.09
CA LEU A 159 -8.06 0.53 7.04
C LEU A 159 -6.94 -0.52 7.10
N LYS A 160 -6.90 -1.28 8.19
CA LYS A 160 -6.14 -2.55 8.22
C LYS A 160 -6.99 -3.64 7.58
N VAL A 161 -6.48 -4.28 6.53
CA VAL A 161 -7.17 -5.40 5.85
C VAL A 161 -6.65 -6.73 6.38
N ASN A 162 -7.55 -7.50 6.98
CA ASN A 162 -7.22 -8.79 7.60
C ASN A 162 -6.87 -9.82 6.54
N GLY A 163 -5.89 -10.69 6.82
CA GLY A 163 -5.58 -11.80 5.92
C GLY A 163 -4.85 -11.42 4.63
N ALA A 164 -4.48 -10.16 4.44
CA ALA A 164 -3.77 -9.65 3.26
C ALA A 164 -2.30 -9.32 3.55
N GLY A 165 -1.42 -9.50 2.56
CA GLY A 165 -0.06 -8.97 2.52
C GLY A 165 0.00 -7.62 1.76
N HIS A 166 1.13 -7.36 1.11
CA HIS A 166 1.44 -6.11 0.41
C HIS A 166 0.42 -5.78 -0.70
N MET A 167 0.10 -6.77 -1.53
CA MET A 167 -0.88 -6.64 -2.60
C MET A 167 -2.26 -7.05 -2.10
N VAL A 168 -2.90 -6.18 -1.32
CA VAL A 168 -4.24 -6.44 -0.73
C VAL A 168 -5.26 -7.03 -1.72
N PRO A 169 -5.39 -6.53 -2.97
CA PRO A 169 -6.32 -7.13 -3.94
C PRO A 169 -5.95 -8.55 -4.39
N MET A 170 -4.66 -8.92 -4.34
CA MET A 170 -4.21 -10.27 -4.68
C MET A 170 -4.61 -11.27 -3.59
N ASP A 171 -4.47 -10.91 -2.32
CA ASP A 171 -4.74 -11.82 -1.19
C ASP A 171 -6.21 -11.80 -0.74
N GLN A 172 -6.87 -10.65 -0.81
CA GLN A 172 -8.26 -10.45 -0.36
C GLN A 172 -9.08 -9.68 -1.42
N PRO A 173 -9.28 -10.25 -2.63
CA PRO A 173 -9.91 -9.54 -3.75
C PRO A 173 -11.31 -9.03 -3.45
N LYS A 174 -12.12 -9.81 -2.72
CA LYS A 174 -13.49 -9.40 -2.36
C LYS A 174 -13.50 -8.23 -1.38
N ALA A 175 -12.60 -8.24 -0.40
CA ALA A 175 -12.47 -7.14 0.55
C ALA A 175 -11.93 -5.87 -0.12
N ALA A 176 -10.94 -6.01 -1.01
CA ALA A 176 -10.39 -4.90 -1.77
C ALA A 176 -11.46 -4.24 -2.68
N LEU A 177 -12.27 -5.05 -3.37
CA LEU A 177 -13.36 -4.54 -4.20
C LEU A 177 -14.41 -3.81 -3.37
N GLN A 178 -14.87 -4.41 -2.26
CA GLN A 178 -15.87 -3.77 -1.39
C GLN A 178 -15.33 -2.47 -0.79
N MET A 179 -14.06 -2.45 -0.37
CA MET A 179 -13.38 -1.24 0.13
C MET A 179 -13.41 -0.14 -0.93
N LEU A 180 -13.01 -0.45 -2.17
CA LEU A 180 -12.98 0.52 -3.26
C LEU A 180 -14.38 1.03 -3.63
N VAL A 181 -15.36 0.13 -3.74
CA VAL A 181 -16.76 0.51 -4.03
C VAL A 181 -17.30 1.43 -2.95
N ASN A 182 -17.16 1.05 -1.68
CA ASN A 182 -17.63 1.88 -0.57
C ASN A 182 -16.91 3.23 -0.50
N TRP A 183 -15.60 3.25 -0.76
CA TRP A 183 -14.82 4.48 -0.81
C TRP A 183 -15.34 5.43 -1.89
N MET A 184 -15.48 4.94 -3.12
CA MET A 184 -15.92 5.72 -4.27
C MET A 184 -17.37 6.19 -4.14
N GLN A 185 -18.22 5.44 -3.43
CA GLN A 185 -19.60 5.83 -3.14
C GLN A 185 -19.75 6.72 -1.89
N GLY A 186 -18.67 6.93 -1.13
CA GLY A 186 -18.70 7.69 0.11
C GLY A 186 -19.33 6.95 1.30
N THR A 187 -19.55 5.65 1.19
CA THR A 187 -20.23 4.80 2.19
C THR A 187 -19.25 3.98 3.04
N LEU A 188 -17.93 4.20 2.92
CA LEU A 188 -16.92 3.44 3.68
C LEU A 188 -17.13 3.48 5.20
N ASN A 189 -17.63 4.60 5.72
CA ASN A 189 -17.89 4.78 7.14
C ASN A 189 -19.34 4.43 7.53
N GLU A 190 -20.20 4.05 6.59
CA GLU A 190 -21.59 3.69 6.86
C GLU A 190 -21.68 2.23 7.34
N THR A 191 -22.31 2.02 8.49
CA THR A 191 -22.48 0.70 9.11
C THR A 191 -23.62 -0.15 8.51
N THR A 192 -24.23 0.30 7.40
CA THR A 192 -25.41 -0.35 6.80
C THR A 192 -25.13 -0.79 5.37
N PHE A 193 -24.90 -2.09 5.19
CA PHE A 193 -24.77 -2.71 3.87
C PHE A 193 -26.13 -3.20 3.38
N ASN A 194 -26.82 -2.38 2.58
CA ASN A 194 -27.78 -2.88 1.60
C ASN A 194 -27.27 -2.49 0.21
N VAL A 195 -26.23 -3.17 -0.26
CA VAL A 195 -25.86 -3.12 -1.68
C VAL A 195 -26.53 -4.32 -2.35
N SER A 196 -27.75 -4.11 -2.85
CA SER A 196 -28.31 -4.98 -3.87
C SER A 196 -27.55 -4.71 -5.17
N LEU A 197 -26.67 -5.62 -5.54
CA LEU A 197 -26.15 -5.67 -6.91
C LEU A 197 -27.32 -6.10 -7.80
N SER A 198 -27.88 -5.15 -8.55
CA SER A 198 -28.77 -5.42 -9.69
C SER A 198 -27.94 -5.76 -10.92
#